data_AF-A0A954ZAN5-F1
#
_entry.id   AF-A0A954ZAN5-F1
#
_cell.length_a   1.000
_cell.length_b   1.000
_cell.length_c   1.000
_cell.angle_alpha   90.00
_cell.angle_beta   90.00
_cell.angle_gamma   90.00
#
_symmetry.space_group_name_H-M   'P 1'
#
loop_
_entity.id
_entity.type
_entity.pdbx_description
1 polymer ?
#
loop_
_entity_poly.entity_id
_entity_poly.type
_entity_poly.pdbx_seq_one_letter_code
_entity_poly.pdbx_strand_id
1 'polypeptide(L)'
;MAAAHVAGVAALMLSANPSYTPEMVEGKLCEFATRDAGVAFEPWIHVNDVAGFIGPEVFRSREQLVRCCLEDIAMGKLHGLTIGLDVCSTLHMDVDLDDLDWCLDQIMPANPAYLMALPTKNDPMLSYLTTSFHDHVRIRKKFGYRADDRMWQFYQALGVIDAAGEPTVHFGEPQWVYLQYQRRKGDARSDEAILAEGRDQMEKVRSRGVFLAEGYGSESWSPPVELNDQVRSLYADAKRSLWKELPESFVSQQASAIELDSRARDRRDYILHPPSGETLASPSAARVARLAEEYAGRYDMQIVLSDGLNAWSLLDEGHLAPYLKSLYSALDEAGYQTAPYELVLRNGRVRAGYRIGETLFGGSSTPDKRCGVVHVIGERPGSGHHAFSAYLTLASARDWSRLGSIDHDATRVVSGIADSALLPEIAARETAKILRHWRS
;
A
#
# COMPACT_ATOMS: atom_id res chain seq x y z
N MET A 1 -0.24 -6.37 29.42
CA MET A 1 -0.97 -5.26 28.76
C MET A 1 -0.17 -4.00 29.00
N ALA A 2 0.02 -3.19 27.95
CA ALA A 2 0.93 -2.03 27.79
C ALA A 2 2.37 -2.36 27.38
N ALA A 3 2.54 -2.83 26.14
CA ALA A 3 3.77 -2.65 25.37
C ALA A 3 3.33 -2.28 23.96
N ALA A 4 2.90 -1.02 23.81
CA ALA A 4 2.42 -0.48 22.55
C ALA A 4 3.60 0.07 21.76
N HIS A 5 3.79 -0.50 20.57
CA HIS A 5 4.39 0.05 19.36
C HIS A 5 5.21 1.35 19.46
N VAL A 6 6.53 1.19 19.31
CA VAL A 6 7.36 2.10 18.53
C VAL A 6 8.34 1.26 17.70
N ALA A 7 7.85 0.57 16.66
CA ALA A 7 8.70 -0.26 15.81
C ALA A 7 8.97 0.35 14.41
N GLY A 8 8.27 1.42 14.01
CA GLY A 8 8.38 1.95 12.63
C GLY A 8 8.93 3.37 12.49
N VAL A 9 9.13 4.12 13.58
CA VAL A 9 9.40 5.58 13.51
C VAL A 9 10.89 5.90 13.36
N ALA A 10 11.78 5.07 13.90
CA ALA A 10 13.21 5.40 13.98
C ALA A 10 13.93 5.39 12.62
N ALA A 11 13.67 4.39 11.78
CA ALA A 11 14.32 4.26 10.47
C ALA A 11 13.92 5.39 9.50
N LEU A 12 12.64 5.79 9.51
CA LEU A 12 12.14 6.89 8.68
C LEU A 12 12.66 8.25 9.15
N MET A 13 12.84 8.46 10.46
CA MET A 13 13.37 9.71 11.00
C MET A 13 14.86 9.92 10.65
N LEU A 14 15.66 8.86 10.67
CA LEU A 14 17.07 8.91 10.29
C LEU A 14 17.28 9.09 8.78
N SER A 15 16.41 8.50 7.95
CA SER A 15 16.48 8.66 6.49
C SER A 15 15.90 10.00 6.01
N ALA A 16 14.87 10.53 6.68
CA ALA A 16 14.26 11.81 6.33
C ALA A 16 15.08 13.03 6.77
N ASN A 17 15.97 12.89 7.75
CA ASN A 17 16.82 13.99 8.18
C ASN A 17 18.19 13.49 8.71
N PRO A 18 19.28 13.70 7.95
CA PRO A 18 20.63 13.22 8.30
C PRO A 18 21.26 13.89 9.54
N SER A 19 20.55 14.83 10.19
CA SER A 19 21.00 15.46 11.44
C SER A 19 20.45 14.81 12.71
N TYR A 20 19.62 13.77 12.62
CA TYR A 20 19.21 12.98 13.79
C TYR A 20 20.28 11.94 14.15
N THR A 21 20.65 11.87 15.44
CA THR A 21 21.43 10.77 15.99
C THR A 21 20.51 9.74 16.66
N PRO A 22 20.96 8.48 16.86
CA PRO A 22 20.20 7.48 17.62
C PRO A 22 19.74 7.98 18.99
N GLU A 23 20.59 8.73 19.70
CA GLU A 23 20.27 9.31 21.02
C GLU A 23 19.17 10.38 20.93
N MET A 24 19.10 11.13 19.82
CA MET A 24 18.04 12.11 19.60
C MET A 24 16.69 11.44 19.31
N VAL A 25 16.70 10.31 18.59
CA VAL A 25 15.50 9.51 18.36
C VAL A 25 15.04 8.88 19.67
N GLU A 26 15.97 8.30 20.43
CA GLU A 26 15.70 7.74 21.75
C GLU A 26 15.15 8.77 22.73
N GLY A 27 15.77 9.95 22.83
CA GLY A 27 15.30 11.04 23.68
C GLY A 27 13.87 11.48 23.36
N LYS A 28 13.51 11.59 22.07
CA LYS A 28 12.15 11.91 21.66
C LYS A 28 11.17 10.78 22.00
N LEU A 29 11.55 9.53 21.78
CA LEU A 29 10.70 8.38 22.10
C LEU A 29 10.49 8.22 23.61
N CYS A 30 11.53 8.48 24.41
CA CYS A 30 11.43 8.61 25.86
C CYS A 30 10.42 9.70 26.25
N GLU A 31 10.53 10.91 25.69
CA GLU A 31 9.59 12.00 25.98
C GLU A 31 8.13 11.64 25.67
N PHE A 32 7.88 10.95 24.54
CA PHE A 32 6.55 10.45 24.18
C PHE A 32 6.05 9.37 25.16
N ALA A 33 6.87 8.36 25.47
CA ALA A 33 6.49 7.26 26.35
C ALA A 33 6.27 7.71 27.81
N THR A 34 7.09 8.66 28.30
CA THR A 34 7.00 9.17 29.68
C THR A 34 5.76 10.03 29.89
N ARG A 35 5.30 10.74 28.85
CA ARG A 35 4.10 11.60 28.90
C ARG A 35 2.80 10.82 29.17
N ASP A 36 2.69 9.61 28.62
CA ASP A 36 1.47 8.80 28.73
C ASP A 36 1.47 7.83 29.92
N ALA A 37 2.65 7.36 30.35
CA ALA A 37 2.73 6.31 31.38
C ALA A 37 3.02 6.82 32.80
N GLY A 38 3.57 8.03 32.98
CA GLY A 38 3.93 8.57 34.29
C GLY A 38 5.01 7.79 35.06
N VAL A 39 5.68 6.84 34.39
CA VAL A 39 6.77 6.00 34.92
C VAL A 39 7.98 6.17 34.01
N ALA A 40 9.18 6.24 34.60
CA ALA A 40 10.42 6.18 33.83
C ALA A 40 10.49 4.85 33.08
N PHE A 41 10.34 4.91 31.77
CA PHE A 41 10.37 3.77 30.86
C PHE A 41 11.65 3.87 30.05
N GLU A 42 12.48 2.83 30.06
CA GLU A 42 13.56 2.69 29.08
C GLU A 42 12.93 2.12 27.80
N PRO A 43 12.78 2.90 26.72
CA PRO A 43 12.18 2.40 25.49
C PRO A 43 13.12 1.40 24.83
N TRP A 44 12.59 0.21 24.56
CA TRP A 44 13.27 -0.75 23.71
C TRP A 44 13.07 -0.33 22.25
N ILE A 45 14.12 0.16 21.62
CA ILE A 45 14.10 0.53 20.20
C ILE A 45 14.56 -0.68 19.39
N HIS A 46 13.61 -1.30 18.70
CA HIS A 46 13.91 -2.25 17.65
C HIS A 46 13.84 -1.51 16.32
N VAL A 47 14.83 -1.73 15.47
CA VAL A 47 14.85 -1.17 14.11
C VAL A 47 14.74 -2.31 13.11
N ASN A 48 14.18 -2.04 11.94
CA ASN A 48 14.33 -2.90 10.78
C ASN A 48 14.50 -2.04 9.54
N ASP A 49 15.23 -2.60 8.57
CA ASP A 49 15.06 -2.16 7.19
C ASP A 49 13.81 -2.82 6.59
N VAL A 50 13.22 -2.15 5.60
CA VAL A 50 12.12 -2.67 4.79
C VAL A 50 12.63 -2.93 3.37
N ALA A 51 13.47 -3.96 3.27
CA ALA A 51 14.24 -4.30 2.08
C ALA A 51 13.30 -4.74 0.96
N GLY A 52 13.27 -3.97 -0.14
CA GLY A 52 12.43 -4.26 -1.31
C GLY A 52 11.03 -3.62 -1.31
N PHE A 53 10.76 -2.69 -0.39
CA PHE A 53 9.44 -2.03 -0.27
C PHE A 53 9.13 -1.01 -1.38
N ILE A 54 10.16 -0.40 -1.95
CA ILE A 54 10.02 0.70 -2.90
C ILE A 54 9.73 0.16 -4.31
N GLY A 55 10.69 -0.55 -4.91
CA GLY A 55 10.57 -1.09 -6.25
C GLY A 55 11.90 -1.32 -6.99
N PRO A 56 11.84 -1.66 -8.29
CA PRO A 56 12.99 -1.98 -9.14
C PRO A 56 13.91 -0.78 -9.45
N GLU A 57 13.49 0.43 -9.09
CA GLU A 57 14.33 1.61 -9.10
C GLU A 57 15.45 1.54 -8.04
N VAL A 58 15.25 0.75 -6.98
CA VAL A 58 16.27 0.51 -5.93
C VAL A 58 16.91 -0.86 -6.10
N PHE A 59 16.12 -1.94 -6.18
CA PHE A 59 16.61 -3.32 -6.29
C PHE A 59 15.93 -4.07 -7.43
N ARG A 60 16.70 -4.53 -8.40
CA ARG A 60 16.19 -5.21 -9.60
C ARG A 60 16.22 -6.73 -9.49
N SER A 61 17.14 -7.30 -8.70
CA SER A 61 17.30 -8.74 -8.58
C SER A 61 17.31 -9.20 -7.13
N ARG A 62 17.00 -10.48 -6.93
CA ARG A 62 17.06 -11.15 -5.62
C ARG A 62 18.46 -11.07 -4.98
N GLU A 63 19.54 -11.09 -5.77
CA GLU A 63 20.90 -10.95 -5.25
C GLU A 63 21.18 -9.55 -4.70
N GLN A 64 20.63 -8.51 -5.35
CA GLN A 64 20.71 -7.14 -4.82
C GLN A 64 19.90 -6.99 -3.53
N LEU A 65 18.75 -7.65 -3.45
CA LEU A 65 17.95 -7.67 -2.23
C LEU A 65 18.72 -8.33 -1.07
N VAL A 66 19.31 -9.52 -1.29
CA VAL A 66 20.15 -10.19 -0.28
C VAL A 66 21.34 -9.33 0.13
N ARG A 67 22.04 -8.72 -0.86
CA ARG A 67 23.16 -7.81 -0.61
C ARG A 67 22.73 -6.69 0.36
N CYS A 68 21.62 -6.01 0.07
CA CYS A 68 21.10 -4.92 0.91
C CYS A 68 20.82 -5.42 2.33
N CYS A 69 20.04 -6.50 2.47
CA CYS A 69 19.72 -7.09 3.77
C CYS A 69 20.97 -7.40 4.61
N LEU A 70 22.03 -7.95 3.98
CA LEU A 70 23.27 -8.27 4.67
C LEU A 70 24.06 -7.01 5.06
N GLU A 71 24.11 -6.00 4.18
CA GLU A 71 24.71 -4.69 4.47
C GLU A 71 23.99 -4.02 5.64
N ASP A 72 22.66 -4.00 5.65
CA ASP A 72 21.87 -3.39 6.72
C ASP A 72 22.03 -4.12 8.05
N ILE A 73 21.95 -5.46 8.06
CA ILE A 73 22.22 -6.24 9.28
C ILE A 73 23.62 -5.93 9.82
N ALA A 74 24.64 -5.93 8.96
CA ALA A 74 26.01 -5.66 9.37
C ALA A 74 26.14 -4.25 9.97
N MET A 75 25.61 -3.23 9.31
CA MET A 75 25.64 -1.86 9.79
C MET A 75 24.88 -1.70 11.10
N GLY A 76 23.65 -2.22 11.19
CA GLY A 76 22.84 -2.17 12.42
C GLY A 76 23.57 -2.81 13.60
N LYS A 77 24.15 -3.99 13.42
CA LYS A 77 24.90 -4.69 14.48
C LYS A 77 26.21 -3.98 14.85
N LEU A 78 26.95 -3.44 13.88
CA LEU A 78 28.17 -2.66 14.15
C LEU A 78 27.86 -1.39 14.95
N HIS A 79 26.66 -0.83 14.78
CA HIS A 79 26.16 0.28 15.59
C HIS A 79 25.54 -0.15 16.92
N GLY A 80 25.58 -1.44 17.28
CA GLY A 80 25.01 -1.95 18.53
C GLY A 80 23.47 -2.00 18.56
N LEU A 81 22.81 -1.90 17.40
CA LEU A 81 21.36 -1.88 17.29
C LEU A 81 20.78 -3.29 17.22
N THR A 82 19.59 -3.46 17.82
CA THR A 82 18.76 -4.66 17.63
C THR A 82 17.99 -4.51 16.32
N ILE A 83 18.59 -5.05 15.24
CA ILE A 83 18.08 -4.92 13.88
C ILE A 83 17.37 -6.19 13.38
N GLY A 84 16.13 -6.05 12.95
CA GLY A 84 15.39 -7.03 12.16
C GLY A 84 15.28 -6.62 10.69
N LEU A 85 14.49 -7.36 9.91
CA LEU A 85 14.22 -7.02 8.50
C LEU A 85 12.75 -7.29 8.15
N ASP A 86 12.23 -6.50 7.23
CA ASP A 86 11.15 -6.93 6.36
C ASP A 86 11.77 -7.28 5.00
N VAL A 87 11.93 -8.57 4.71
CA VAL A 87 12.39 -9.02 3.38
C VAL A 87 11.18 -9.12 2.48
N CYS A 88 11.08 -8.17 1.57
CA CYS A 88 9.88 -8.00 0.77
C CYS A 88 10.19 -7.72 -0.70
N SER A 89 9.14 -7.82 -1.52
CA SER A 89 9.20 -7.53 -2.94
C SER A 89 7.90 -6.86 -3.34
N THR A 90 8.00 -5.71 -4.00
CA THR A 90 6.83 -5.15 -4.66
C THR A 90 6.50 -5.96 -5.92
N LEU A 91 5.22 -5.96 -6.32
CA LEU A 91 4.75 -6.79 -7.43
C LEU A 91 5.32 -6.40 -8.81
N HIS A 92 6.03 -5.27 -8.90
CA HIS A 92 6.70 -4.79 -10.11
C HIS A 92 8.23 -5.01 -10.10
N MET A 93 8.78 -5.66 -9.06
CA MET A 93 10.14 -6.19 -9.06
C MET A 93 10.22 -7.54 -9.76
N ASP A 94 11.40 -7.89 -10.26
CA ASP A 94 11.72 -9.22 -10.81
C ASP A 94 12.21 -10.16 -9.70
N VAL A 95 11.45 -10.20 -8.60
CA VAL A 95 11.66 -11.05 -7.42
C VAL A 95 10.33 -11.67 -7.08
N ASP A 96 10.21 -12.97 -7.31
CA ASP A 96 8.97 -13.73 -7.11
C ASP A 96 8.86 -14.33 -5.69
N LEU A 97 7.82 -15.15 -5.47
CA LEU A 97 7.55 -15.79 -4.18
C LEU A 97 8.66 -16.79 -3.79
N ASP A 98 9.22 -17.51 -4.76
CA ASP A 98 10.26 -18.52 -4.53
C ASP A 98 11.64 -17.85 -4.35
N ASP A 99 11.88 -16.73 -5.03
CA ASP A 99 13.04 -15.87 -4.81
C ASP A 99 13.04 -15.26 -3.41
N LEU A 100 11.88 -14.85 -2.88
CA LEU A 100 11.78 -14.39 -1.49
C LEU A 100 12.19 -15.50 -0.51
N ASP A 101 11.76 -16.75 -0.75
CA ASP A 101 12.17 -17.88 0.09
C ASP A 101 13.67 -18.14 0.03
N TRP A 102 14.26 -18.00 -1.15
CA TRP A 102 15.70 -18.06 -1.34
C TRP A 102 16.42 -16.92 -0.61
N CYS A 103 15.93 -15.68 -0.72
CA CYS A 103 16.49 -14.52 -0.03
C CYS A 103 16.52 -14.73 1.49
N LEU A 104 15.41 -15.21 2.06
CA LEU A 104 15.32 -15.58 3.48
C LEU A 104 16.41 -16.57 3.86
N ASP A 105 16.60 -17.63 3.09
CA ASP A 105 17.65 -18.61 3.34
C ASP A 105 19.07 -18.03 3.32
N GLN A 106 19.33 -17.06 2.43
CA GLN A 106 20.65 -16.42 2.34
C GLN A 106 20.94 -15.49 3.52
N ILE A 107 19.94 -14.82 4.07
CA ILE A 107 20.14 -13.81 5.14
C ILE A 107 20.16 -14.42 6.54
N MET A 108 19.52 -15.58 6.76
CA MET A 108 19.41 -16.18 8.09
C MET A 108 20.75 -16.52 8.77
N PRO A 109 21.84 -16.89 8.06
CA PRO A 109 23.17 -17.03 8.66
C PRO A 109 23.70 -15.73 9.31
N ALA A 110 23.27 -14.56 8.83
CA ALA A 110 23.60 -13.27 9.44
C ALA A 110 22.78 -12.98 10.72
N ASN A 111 21.82 -13.84 11.05
CA ASN A 111 21.03 -13.86 12.28
C ASN A 111 20.35 -12.51 12.59
N PRO A 112 19.39 -12.06 11.75
CA PRO A 112 18.60 -10.87 12.05
C PRO A 112 17.82 -11.06 13.37
N ALA A 113 17.61 -9.99 14.13
CA ALA A 113 16.93 -10.08 15.43
C ALA A 113 15.47 -10.52 15.31
N TYR A 114 14.80 -10.12 14.23
CA TYR A 114 13.47 -10.57 13.85
C TYR A 114 13.24 -10.40 12.36
N LEU A 115 12.21 -11.05 11.84
CA LEU A 115 11.68 -10.82 10.50
C LEU A 115 10.20 -10.46 10.61
N MET A 116 9.71 -9.58 9.73
CA MET A 116 8.27 -9.36 9.58
C MET A 116 7.56 -10.64 9.14
N ALA A 117 6.24 -10.68 9.29
CA ALA A 117 5.43 -11.77 8.77
C ALA A 117 3.99 -11.36 8.53
N LEU A 118 3.40 -11.94 7.49
CA LEU A 118 1.97 -11.89 7.21
C LEU A 118 1.34 -13.29 7.23
N PRO A 119 0.01 -13.40 7.27
CA PRO A 119 -0.64 -14.70 7.18
C PRO A 119 -0.26 -15.50 5.93
N THR A 120 -0.08 -14.87 4.76
CA THR A 120 0.01 -15.59 3.47
C THR A 120 1.18 -15.21 2.56
N LYS A 121 2.04 -14.29 2.97
CA LYS A 121 3.02 -13.51 2.15
C LYS A 121 2.47 -12.27 1.45
N ASN A 122 1.16 -12.17 1.18
CA ASN A 122 0.61 -11.00 0.47
C ASN A 122 0.03 -9.95 1.43
N ASP A 123 0.41 -8.68 1.26
CA ASP A 123 -0.27 -7.57 1.92
C ASP A 123 -1.22 -6.87 0.94
N PRO A 124 -2.54 -6.97 1.13
CA PRO A 124 -3.50 -6.35 0.24
C PRO A 124 -3.58 -4.82 0.38
N MET A 125 -3.05 -4.24 1.47
CA MET A 125 -3.07 -2.79 1.71
C MET A 125 -1.82 -2.11 1.16
N LEU A 126 -0.65 -2.70 1.41
CA LEU A 126 0.63 -2.16 0.93
C LEU A 126 0.98 -2.63 -0.49
N SER A 127 0.25 -3.63 -1.01
CA SER A 127 0.43 -4.22 -2.34
C SER A 127 1.88 -4.66 -2.57
N TYR A 128 2.42 -5.41 -1.60
CA TYR A 128 3.74 -6.03 -1.65
C TYR A 128 3.69 -7.46 -1.09
N LEU A 129 4.75 -8.21 -1.36
CA LEU A 129 4.97 -9.55 -0.86
C LEU A 129 6.02 -9.51 0.24
N THR A 130 5.85 -10.29 1.30
CA THR A 130 6.81 -10.43 2.40
C THR A 130 6.82 -11.88 2.92
N THR A 131 7.55 -12.10 4.00
CA THR A 131 7.62 -13.34 4.76
C THR A 131 6.23 -13.73 5.29
N SER A 132 5.91 -15.03 5.26
CA SER A 132 4.69 -15.58 5.86
C SER A 132 4.91 -16.17 7.26
N PHE A 133 3.82 -16.46 7.97
CA PHE A 133 3.89 -17.24 9.22
C PHE A 133 4.52 -18.62 9.00
N HIS A 134 4.21 -19.30 7.89
CA HIS A 134 4.80 -20.60 7.55
C HIS A 134 6.30 -20.51 7.29
N ASP A 135 6.78 -19.42 6.69
CA ASP A 135 8.22 -19.20 6.50
C ASP A 135 8.97 -19.12 7.83
N HIS A 136 8.38 -18.48 8.85
CA HIS A 136 8.98 -18.44 10.19
C HIS A 136 9.15 -19.83 10.80
N VAL A 137 8.20 -20.74 10.57
CA VAL A 137 8.33 -22.14 11.03
C VAL A 137 9.43 -22.86 10.22
N ARG A 138 9.47 -22.63 8.90
CA ARG A 138 10.45 -23.23 7.98
C ARG A 138 11.88 -22.84 8.35
N ILE A 139 12.15 -21.55 8.50
CA ILE A 139 13.50 -21.03 8.79
C ILE A 139 13.95 -21.44 10.20
N ARG A 140 13.04 -21.46 11.19
CA ARG A 140 13.37 -21.93 12.54
C ARG A 140 13.80 -23.38 12.54
N LYS A 141 13.04 -24.25 11.85
CA LYS A 141 13.41 -25.66 11.71
C LYS A 141 14.73 -25.84 10.95
N LYS A 142 14.91 -25.12 9.83
CA LYS A 142 16.09 -25.23 8.97
C LYS A 142 17.39 -24.79 9.65
N PHE A 143 17.35 -23.71 10.42
CA PHE A 143 18.53 -23.12 11.05
C PHE A 143 18.67 -23.43 12.55
N GLY A 144 17.76 -24.23 13.12
CA GLY A 144 17.81 -24.60 14.54
C GLY A 144 17.45 -23.45 15.49
N TYR A 145 16.62 -22.51 15.04
CA TYR A 145 16.14 -21.41 15.86
C TYR A 145 14.81 -21.72 16.54
N ARG A 146 14.52 -20.96 17.59
CA ARG A 146 13.26 -20.97 18.33
C ARG A 146 12.84 -19.54 18.64
N ALA A 147 11.55 -19.31 18.90
CA ALA A 147 11.14 -18.09 19.58
C ALA A 147 11.80 -18.02 20.98
N ASP A 148 11.88 -16.82 21.55
CA ASP A 148 12.42 -16.64 22.90
C ASP A 148 11.64 -17.47 23.94
N ASP A 149 12.28 -17.77 25.06
CA ASP A 149 11.75 -18.70 26.06
C ASP A 149 10.39 -18.26 26.62
N ARG A 150 10.17 -16.96 26.76
CA ARG A 150 8.90 -16.42 27.27
C ARG A 150 7.78 -16.62 26.26
N MET A 151 8.04 -16.33 24.98
CA MET A 151 7.07 -16.61 23.92
C MET A 151 6.84 -18.11 23.72
N TRP A 152 7.87 -18.92 23.85
CA TRP A 152 7.75 -20.38 23.75
C TRP A 152 6.85 -20.95 24.85
N GLN A 153 7.05 -20.53 26.11
CA GLN A 153 6.17 -20.88 27.22
C GLN A 153 4.73 -20.37 27.01
N PHE A 154 4.57 -19.20 26.40
CA PHE A 154 3.25 -18.70 26.04
C PHE A 154 2.56 -19.61 25.01
N TYR A 155 3.27 -20.08 23.98
CA TYR A 155 2.73 -21.05 23.02
C TYR A 155 2.35 -22.38 23.67
N GLN A 156 3.14 -22.85 24.64
CA GLN A 156 2.79 -24.03 25.45
C GLN A 156 1.55 -23.80 26.31
N ALA A 157 1.45 -22.63 26.93
CA ALA A 157 0.27 -22.24 27.71
C ALA A 157 -0.97 -21.95 26.86
N LEU A 158 -0.80 -21.73 25.55
CA LEU A 158 -1.90 -21.73 24.59
C LEU A 158 -2.22 -23.14 24.09
N GLY A 159 -1.41 -24.15 24.37
CA GLY A 159 -1.63 -25.52 23.92
C GLY A 159 -1.38 -25.75 22.42
N VAL A 160 -0.68 -24.82 21.74
CA VAL A 160 -0.31 -24.99 20.31
C VAL A 160 1.04 -25.69 20.13
N ILE A 161 1.88 -25.65 21.15
CA ILE A 161 3.15 -26.39 21.25
C ILE A 161 3.11 -27.24 22.52
N ASP A 162 3.62 -28.47 22.47
CA ASP A 162 3.66 -29.35 23.64
C ASP A 162 4.90 -29.13 24.54
N ALA A 163 5.03 -29.95 25.59
CA ALA A 163 6.17 -29.87 26.51
C ALA A 163 7.50 -30.29 25.86
N ALA A 164 7.47 -31.11 24.81
CA ALA A 164 8.65 -31.52 24.04
C ALA A 164 9.08 -30.45 23.01
N GLY A 165 8.22 -29.46 22.74
CA GLY A 165 8.45 -28.41 21.76
C GLY A 165 7.87 -28.71 20.37
N GLU A 166 7.01 -29.72 20.27
CA GLU A 166 6.40 -30.13 19.00
C GLU A 166 5.00 -29.50 18.81
N PRO A 167 4.58 -29.26 17.55
CA PRO A 167 3.21 -28.87 17.23
C PRO A 167 2.15 -29.83 17.80
N THR A 168 1.10 -29.30 18.42
CA THR A 168 -0.07 -30.07 18.85
C THR A 168 -1.13 -30.14 17.75
N VAL A 169 -2.25 -30.81 18.02
CA VAL A 169 -3.44 -30.78 17.14
C VAL A 169 -3.98 -29.35 16.93
N HIS A 170 -3.68 -28.41 17.83
CA HIS A 170 -4.14 -27.03 17.75
C HIS A 170 -3.14 -26.09 17.05
N PHE A 171 -2.01 -26.61 16.60
CA PHE A 171 -1.02 -25.79 15.90
C PHE A 171 -1.58 -25.31 14.56
N GLY A 172 -1.50 -24.00 14.32
CA GLY A 172 -2.08 -23.39 13.12
C GLY A 172 -3.60 -23.24 13.17
N GLU A 173 -4.27 -23.37 14.33
CA GLU A 173 -5.70 -23.13 14.48
C GLU A 173 -5.99 -21.74 15.10
N PRO A 174 -6.31 -20.68 14.31
CA PRO A 174 -6.60 -19.36 14.86
C PRO A 174 -7.79 -19.35 15.83
N GLN A 175 -8.80 -20.19 15.59
CA GLN A 175 -9.99 -20.30 16.43
C GLN A 175 -9.68 -20.84 17.83
N TRP A 176 -8.74 -21.78 17.93
CA TRP A 176 -8.27 -22.27 19.21
C TRP A 176 -7.56 -21.17 20.00
N VAL A 177 -6.66 -20.42 19.35
CA VAL A 177 -5.97 -19.29 19.98
C VAL A 177 -6.98 -18.21 20.42
N TYR A 178 -8.01 -17.95 19.62
CA TYR A 178 -9.10 -17.03 19.98
C TYR A 178 -9.87 -17.51 21.21
N LEU A 179 -10.21 -18.79 21.29
CA LEU A 179 -10.84 -19.39 22.46
C LEU A 179 -9.99 -19.21 23.72
N GLN A 180 -8.70 -19.55 23.65
CA GLN A 180 -7.76 -19.38 24.76
C GLN A 180 -7.64 -17.90 25.20
N TYR A 181 -7.62 -16.98 24.23
CA TYR A 181 -7.64 -15.55 24.50
C TYR A 181 -8.89 -15.12 25.28
N GLN A 182 -10.07 -15.54 24.84
CA GLN A 182 -11.33 -15.20 25.53
C GLN A 182 -11.41 -15.80 26.94
N ARG A 183 -10.96 -17.04 27.12
CA ARG A 183 -10.88 -17.68 28.44
C ARG A 183 -9.99 -16.91 29.39
N ARG A 184 -8.84 -16.42 28.93
CA ARG A 184 -7.95 -15.56 29.74
C ARG A 184 -8.55 -14.21 30.09
N LYS A 185 -9.53 -13.71 29.33
CA LYS A 185 -10.31 -12.51 29.67
C LYS A 185 -11.45 -12.77 30.65
N GLY A 186 -11.66 -14.01 31.07
CA GLY A 186 -12.76 -14.39 31.94
C GLY A 186 -14.11 -14.52 31.22
N ASP A 187 -14.10 -14.74 29.90
CA ASP A 187 -15.33 -15.02 29.16
C ASP A 187 -15.96 -16.33 29.67
N ALA A 188 -17.23 -16.27 30.07
CA ALA A 188 -17.99 -17.37 30.65
C ALA A 188 -18.93 -18.07 29.66
N ARG A 189 -19.01 -17.61 28.39
CA ARG A 189 -19.79 -18.28 27.34
C ARG A 189 -19.28 -19.70 27.09
N SER A 190 -20.09 -20.58 26.51
CA SER A 190 -19.63 -21.92 26.11
C SER A 190 -18.50 -21.85 25.06
N ASP A 191 -17.66 -22.90 24.99
CA ASP A 191 -16.61 -22.98 23.96
C ASP A 191 -17.22 -22.87 22.55
N GLU A 192 -18.36 -23.54 22.34
CA GLU A 192 -19.10 -23.51 21.07
C GLU A 192 -19.51 -22.09 20.66
N ALA A 193 -19.98 -21.27 21.59
CA ALA A 193 -20.40 -19.90 21.29
C ALA A 193 -19.21 -19.01 20.89
N ILE A 194 -18.06 -19.17 21.56
CA ILE A 194 -16.85 -18.41 21.24
C ILE A 194 -16.26 -18.85 19.90
N LEU A 195 -16.25 -20.15 19.63
CA LEU A 195 -15.77 -20.68 18.35
C LEU A 195 -16.71 -20.29 17.19
N ALA A 196 -18.03 -20.25 17.42
CA ALA A 196 -18.98 -19.75 16.43
C ALA A 196 -18.73 -18.27 16.10
N GLU A 197 -18.52 -17.43 17.12
CA GLU A 197 -18.12 -16.04 16.91
C GLU A 197 -16.79 -15.94 16.12
N GLY A 198 -15.79 -16.75 16.47
CA GLY A 198 -14.52 -16.81 15.75
C GLY A 198 -14.69 -17.15 14.27
N ARG A 199 -15.50 -18.16 13.95
CA ARG A 199 -15.87 -18.53 12.57
C ARG A 199 -16.52 -17.37 11.83
N ASP A 200 -17.50 -16.71 12.43
CA ASP A 200 -18.21 -15.58 11.82
C ASP A 200 -17.27 -14.40 11.53
N GLN A 201 -16.30 -14.13 12.41
CA GLN A 201 -15.32 -13.06 12.18
C GLN A 201 -14.34 -13.42 11.06
N MET A 202 -13.83 -14.66 11.05
CA MET A 202 -12.95 -15.12 9.97
C MET A 202 -13.67 -15.10 8.62
N GLU A 203 -14.94 -15.49 8.57
CA GLU A 203 -15.75 -15.45 7.35
C GLU A 203 -15.95 -14.01 6.86
N LYS A 204 -16.21 -13.06 7.74
CA LYS A 204 -16.30 -11.63 7.38
C LYS A 204 -14.99 -11.07 6.79
N VAL A 205 -13.84 -11.59 7.22
CA VAL A 205 -12.55 -11.19 6.66
C VAL A 205 -12.37 -11.81 5.27
N ARG A 206 -12.66 -13.10 5.13
CA ARG A 206 -12.60 -13.82 3.83
C ARG A 206 -13.57 -13.24 2.80
N SER A 207 -14.78 -12.87 3.22
CA SER A 207 -15.79 -12.27 2.35
C SER A 207 -15.38 -10.89 1.80
N ARG A 208 -14.29 -10.30 2.32
CA ARG A 208 -13.68 -9.05 1.84
C ARG A 208 -12.42 -9.30 1.00
N GLY A 209 -12.16 -10.54 0.59
CA GLY A 209 -10.99 -10.90 -0.22
C GLY A 209 -9.67 -11.01 0.54
N VAL A 210 -9.71 -10.99 1.88
CA VAL A 210 -8.49 -11.13 2.70
C VAL A 210 -8.29 -12.59 3.09
N PHE A 211 -7.19 -13.17 2.62
CA PHE A 211 -6.83 -14.55 2.92
C PHE A 211 -6.27 -14.69 4.33
N LEU A 212 -6.69 -15.74 5.02
CA LEU A 212 -6.24 -16.09 6.36
C LEU A 212 -5.50 -17.43 6.33
N ALA A 213 -4.34 -17.49 6.98
CA ALA A 213 -3.67 -18.76 7.23
C ALA A 213 -4.39 -19.56 8.31
N GLU A 214 -4.81 -20.77 7.95
CA GLU A 214 -5.42 -21.75 8.84
C GLU A 214 -4.87 -23.12 8.48
N GLY A 215 -4.34 -23.83 9.48
CA GLY A 215 -3.65 -25.10 9.31
C GLY A 215 -2.31 -24.99 8.57
N TYR A 216 -1.86 -26.14 8.10
CA TYR A 216 -0.63 -26.33 7.36
C TYR A 216 -0.77 -27.53 6.42
N GLY A 217 0.15 -27.65 5.47
CA GLY A 217 0.18 -28.72 4.47
C GLY A 217 0.77 -30.02 5.02
N SER A 218 1.59 -30.69 4.22
CA SER A 218 2.24 -31.95 4.64
C SER A 218 3.17 -31.79 5.85
N GLU A 219 3.70 -30.59 6.05
CA GLU A 219 4.62 -30.23 7.11
C GLU A 219 4.10 -28.98 7.83
N SER A 220 4.44 -28.81 9.12
CA SER A 220 3.98 -27.67 9.92
C SER A 220 4.44 -26.30 9.41
N TRP A 221 5.43 -26.28 8.52
CA TRP A 221 5.94 -25.08 7.86
C TRP A 221 5.51 -24.92 6.40
N SER A 222 4.69 -25.82 5.87
CA SER A 222 4.13 -25.69 4.54
C SER A 222 2.73 -25.06 4.65
N PRO A 223 2.39 -24.04 3.85
CA PRO A 223 1.01 -23.57 3.79
C PRO A 223 0.08 -24.67 3.25
N PRO A 224 -1.22 -24.65 3.57
CA PRO A 224 -2.22 -25.46 2.87
C PRO A 224 -2.14 -25.23 1.36
N VAL A 225 -2.45 -26.27 0.57
CA VAL A 225 -2.35 -26.23 -0.90
C VAL A 225 -3.23 -25.11 -1.47
N GLU A 226 -4.46 -25.02 -1.00
CA GLU A 226 -5.44 -24.03 -1.46
C GLU A 226 -4.97 -22.61 -1.17
N LEU A 227 -4.36 -22.37 -0.01
CA LEU A 227 -3.83 -21.07 0.39
C LEU A 227 -2.64 -20.66 -0.50
N ASN A 228 -1.73 -21.62 -0.75
CA ASN A 228 -0.59 -21.39 -1.63
C ASN A 228 -1.02 -21.09 -3.07
N ASP A 229 -2.01 -21.82 -3.57
CA ASP A 229 -2.57 -21.62 -4.91
C ASP A 229 -3.24 -20.24 -5.03
N GLN A 230 -3.96 -19.80 -4.00
CA GLN A 230 -4.54 -18.45 -3.94
C GLN A 230 -3.47 -17.36 -3.99
N VAL A 231 -2.40 -17.47 -3.20
CA VAL A 231 -1.30 -16.49 -3.18
C VAL A 231 -0.59 -16.44 -4.55
N ARG A 232 -0.34 -17.59 -5.17
CA ARG A 232 0.26 -17.66 -6.52
C ARG A 232 -0.66 -17.11 -7.59
N SER A 233 -1.97 -17.32 -7.47
CA SER A 233 -2.97 -16.74 -8.37
C SER A 233 -2.99 -15.22 -8.29
N LEU A 234 -2.99 -14.64 -7.07
CA LEU A 234 -2.88 -13.19 -6.87
C LEU A 234 -1.61 -12.61 -7.47
N TYR A 235 -0.47 -13.29 -7.26
CA TYR A 235 0.79 -12.88 -7.84
C TYR A 235 0.75 -12.88 -9.38
N ALA A 236 0.26 -13.97 -9.98
CA ALA A 236 0.12 -14.09 -11.42
C ALA A 236 -0.81 -13.03 -12.00
N ASP A 237 -1.93 -12.76 -11.33
CA ASP A 237 -2.84 -11.69 -11.70
C ASP A 237 -2.18 -10.32 -11.65
N ALA A 238 -1.51 -10.00 -10.54
CA ALA A 238 -0.82 -8.73 -10.40
C ALA A 238 0.24 -8.51 -11.48
N LYS A 239 0.97 -9.55 -11.88
CA LYS A 239 1.91 -9.48 -13.00
C LYS A 239 1.21 -9.16 -14.32
N ARG A 240 0.07 -9.78 -14.62
CA ARG A 240 -0.71 -9.43 -15.83
C ARG A 240 -1.21 -7.99 -15.78
N SER A 241 -1.75 -7.58 -14.64
CA SER A 241 -2.32 -6.24 -14.42
C SER A 241 -1.29 -5.13 -14.57
N LEU A 242 -0.06 -5.35 -14.10
CA LEU A 242 1.04 -4.41 -14.23
C LEU A 242 1.38 -4.07 -15.70
N TRP A 243 1.34 -5.07 -16.58
CA TRP A 243 1.67 -4.93 -18.00
C TRP A 243 0.46 -4.62 -18.88
N LYS A 244 -0.74 -4.50 -18.31
CA LYS A 244 -1.93 -4.11 -19.04
C LYS A 244 -1.86 -2.62 -19.40
N GLU A 245 -2.07 -2.31 -20.66
CA GLU A 245 -2.22 -0.94 -21.18
C GLU A 245 -3.67 -0.66 -21.54
N LEU A 246 -4.06 0.62 -21.51
CA LEU A 246 -5.35 1.06 -22.03
C LEU A 246 -5.41 0.81 -23.54
N PRO A 247 -6.46 0.20 -24.09
CA PRO A 247 -6.60 0.02 -25.52
C PRO A 247 -6.75 1.38 -26.24
N GLU A 248 -6.39 1.46 -27.52
CA GLU A 248 -6.60 2.66 -28.34
C GLU A 248 -8.08 3.09 -28.38
N SER A 249 -8.99 2.11 -28.34
CA SER A 249 -10.43 2.35 -28.31
C SER A 249 -10.94 2.98 -27.01
N PHE A 250 -10.12 3.04 -25.94
CA PHE A 250 -10.56 3.59 -24.66
C PHE A 250 -10.99 5.05 -24.78
N VAL A 251 -10.19 5.86 -25.49
CA VAL A 251 -10.46 7.29 -25.68
C VAL A 251 -11.72 7.49 -26.53
N SER A 252 -11.90 6.71 -27.61
CA SER A 252 -13.05 6.84 -28.50
C SER A 252 -14.37 6.34 -27.86
N GLN A 253 -14.29 5.53 -26.81
CA GLN A 253 -15.45 5.11 -26.01
C GLN A 253 -15.89 6.15 -24.99
N GLN A 254 -15.03 7.09 -24.62
CA GLN A 254 -15.39 8.22 -23.77
C GLN A 254 -15.92 9.36 -24.65
N ALA A 255 -17.16 9.81 -24.41
CA ALA A 255 -17.86 10.73 -25.30
C ALA A 255 -17.15 12.09 -25.49
N SER A 256 -16.22 12.45 -24.60
CA SER A 256 -15.47 13.72 -24.63
C SER A 256 -14.06 13.57 -24.03
N ALA A 257 -13.29 12.56 -24.43
CA ALA A 257 -11.91 12.42 -23.94
C ALA A 257 -10.85 13.08 -24.85
N ILE A 258 -9.82 13.63 -24.21
CA ILE A 258 -8.60 14.10 -24.86
C ILE A 258 -7.44 13.24 -24.40
N GLU A 259 -6.82 12.55 -25.35
CA GLU A 259 -5.63 11.75 -25.10
C GLU A 259 -4.39 12.63 -24.87
N LEU A 260 -3.62 12.24 -23.86
CA LEU A 260 -2.35 12.82 -23.44
C LEU A 260 -1.35 11.69 -23.15
N ASP A 261 -0.09 11.97 -23.42
CA ASP A 261 1.04 11.12 -23.04
C ASP A 261 1.90 11.80 -21.97
N SER A 262 2.40 11.00 -21.02
CA SER A 262 3.50 11.39 -20.14
C SER A 262 4.84 11.33 -20.88
N ARG A 263 5.95 11.63 -20.21
CA ARG A 263 7.29 11.47 -20.78
C ARG A 263 7.78 10.02 -20.83
N ALA A 264 7.03 9.07 -20.26
CA ALA A 264 7.36 7.66 -20.36
C ALA A 264 7.33 7.22 -21.83
N ARG A 265 8.40 6.56 -22.28
CA ARG A 265 8.52 6.10 -23.67
C ARG A 265 7.61 4.92 -23.96
N ASP A 266 7.46 4.04 -22.98
CA ASP A 266 6.65 2.83 -23.04
C ASP A 266 6.29 2.39 -21.61
N ARG A 267 5.51 1.31 -21.50
CA ARG A 267 5.07 0.75 -20.22
C ARG A 267 6.23 0.33 -19.32
N ARG A 268 7.33 -0.18 -19.90
CA ARG A 268 8.51 -0.61 -19.15
C ARG A 268 9.24 0.59 -18.55
N ASP A 269 9.42 1.65 -19.33
CA ASP A 269 10.02 2.91 -18.89
C ASP A 269 9.21 3.54 -17.74
N TYR A 270 7.87 3.52 -17.87
CA TYR A 270 6.95 4.00 -16.84
C TYR A 270 7.07 3.24 -15.50
N ILE A 271 7.21 1.91 -15.55
CA ILE A 271 7.35 1.06 -14.36
C ILE A 271 8.71 1.25 -13.70
N LEU A 272 9.79 1.27 -14.50
CA LEU A 272 11.16 1.29 -13.98
C LEU A 272 11.69 2.70 -13.64
N HIS A 273 11.07 3.74 -14.19
CA HIS A 273 11.49 5.13 -13.99
C HIS A 273 10.29 6.02 -13.63
N PRO A 274 9.84 6.03 -12.36
CA PRO A 274 8.68 6.80 -11.92
C PRO A 274 8.63 8.28 -12.40
N PRO A 275 9.75 9.05 -12.39
CA PRO A 275 9.75 10.44 -12.86
C PRO A 275 9.30 10.63 -14.31
N SER A 276 9.43 9.61 -15.17
CA SER A 276 8.96 9.67 -16.56
C SER A 276 7.44 9.84 -16.66
N GLY A 277 6.69 9.30 -15.69
CA GLY A 277 5.23 9.43 -15.64
C GLY A 277 4.73 10.68 -14.89
N GLU A 278 5.62 11.45 -14.26
CA GLU A 278 5.24 12.61 -13.42
C GLU A 278 5.01 13.90 -14.20
N THR A 279 5.39 13.92 -15.48
CA THR A 279 5.30 15.10 -16.35
C THR A 279 4.80 14.73 -17.74
N LEU A 280 4.16 15.69 -18.41
CA LEU A 280 3.62 15.52 -19.75
C LEU A 280 4.73 15.52 -20.81
N ALA A 281 4.54 14.73 -21.88
CA ALA A 281 5.30 14.91 -23.11
C ALA A 281 5.00 16.28 -23.73
N SER A 282 5.96 16.85 -24.47
CA SER A 282 5.82 18.19 -25.06
C SER A 282 4.55 18.39 -25.89
N PRO A 283 4.10 17.45 -26.75
CA PRO A 283 2.85 17.59 -27.49
C PRO A 283 1.61 17.65 -26.58
N SER A 284 1.58 16.84 -25.52
CA SER A 284 0.53 16.82 -24.50
C SER A 284 0.51 18.11 -23.69
N ALA A 285 1.68 18.61 -23.28
CA ALA A 285 1.81 19.88 -22.57
C ALA A 285 1.28 21.06 -23.42
N ALA A 286 1.64 21.11 -24.71
CA ALA A 286 1.11 22.11 -25.63
C ALA A 286 -0.41 21.99 -25.81
N ARG A 287 -0.95 20.77 -25.77
CA ARG A 287 -2.40 20.53 -25.84
C ARG A 287 -3.12 21.07 -24.60
N VAL A 288 -2.59 20.81 -23.40
CA VAL A 288 -3.14 21.33 -22.14
C VAL A 288 -3.04 22.86 -22.08
N ALA A 289 -1.95 23.46 -22.58
CA ALA A 289 -1.83 24.92 -22.66
C ALA A 289 -2.92 25.55 -23.55
N ARG A 290 -3.21 24.95 -24.72
CA ARG A 290 -4.33 25.39 -25.58
C ARG A 290 -5.69 25.26 -24.90
N LEU A 291 -5.90 24.19 -24.13
CA LEU A 291 -7.13 24.03 -23.33
C LEU A 291 -7.25 25.12 -22.26
N ALA A 292 -6.15 25.51 -21.61
CA ALA A 292 -6.17 26.61 -20.64
C ALA A 292 -6.66 27.93 -21.29
N GLU A 293 -6.19 28.22 -22.51
CA GLU A 293 -6.65 29.36 -23.31
C GLU A 293 -8.13 29.23 -23.70
N GLU A 294 -8.55 28.06 -24.19
CA GLU A 294 -9.94 27.79 -24.58
C GLU A 294 -10.90 27.87 -23.39
N TYR A 295 -10.51 27.33 -22.25
CA TYR A 295 -11.30 27.34 -21.03
C TYR A 295 -11.49 28.78 -20.55
N ALA A 296 -10.48 29.64 -20.69
CA ALA A 296 -10.54 31.06 -20.32
C ALA A 296 -11.12 31.30 -18.92
N GLY A 297 -10.78 30.43 -17.96
CA GLY A 297 -11.27 30.47 -16.57
C GLY A 297 -12.73 30.06 -16.35
N ARG A 298 -13.43 29.56 -17.38
CA ARG A 298 -14.85 29.12 -17.32
C ARG A 298 -15.07 27.90 -16.43
N TYR A 299 -14.07 27.05 -16.29
CA TYR A 299 -14.16 25.81 -15.50
C TYR A 299 -13.26 25.89 -14.27
N ASP A 300 -13.72 25.29 -13.17
CA ASP A 300 -13.00 25.25 -11.89
C ASP A 300 -12.73 23.83 -11.40
N MET A 301 -13.09 22.82 -12.20
CA MET A 301 -12.79 21.42 -11.94
C MET A 301 -12.38 20.69 -13.22
N GLN A 302 -11.29 19.94 -13.17
CA GLN A 302 -10.81 19.09 -14.28
C GLN A 302 -10.73 17.62 -13.82
N ILE A 303 -11.26 16.72 -14.64
CA ILE A 303 -11.11 15.26 -14.45
C ILE A 303 -9.94 14.77 -15.30
N VAL A 304 -9.00 14.04 -14.68
CA VAL A 304 -7.87 13.38 -15.34
C VAL A 304 -8.00 11.88 -15.09
N LEU A 305 -7.84 11.07 -16.12
CA LEU A 305 -7.87 9.61 -16.05
C LEU A 305 -6.50 9.07 -16.43
N SER A 306 -5.94 8.16 -15.62
CA SER A 306 -4.69 7.47 -15.95
C SER A 306 -4.79 5.97 -15.66
N ASP A 307 -4.21 5.19 -16.56
CA ASP A 307 -3.98 3.76 -16.36
C ASP A 307 -3.25 3.46 -15.05
N GLY A 308 -2.31 4.31 -14.65
CA GLY A 308 -1.55 4.13 -13.43
C GLY A 308 -0.78 2.81 -13.47
N LEU A 309 -0.72 2.09 -12.36
CA LEU A 309 -0.05 0.77 -12.30
C LEU A 309 -0.96 -0.39 -12.70
N ASN A 310 -2.27 -0.14 -12.92
CA ASN A 310 -3.22 -1.18 -13.28
C ASN A 310 -4.34 -0.63 -14.18
N ALA A 311 -4.24 -0.84 -15.49
CA ALA A 311 -5.26 -0.38 -16.43
C ALA A 311 -6.60 -1.12 -16.30
N TRP A 312 -6.64 -2.36 -15.79
CA TRP A 312 -7.90 -3.07 -15.57
C TRP A 312 -8.83 -2.32 -14.61
N SER A 313 -8.24 -1.56 -13.68
CA SER A 313 -9.03 -0.75 -12.75
C SER A 313 -9.98 0.25 -13.40
N LEU A 314 -9.69 0.68 -14.63
CA LEU A 314 -10.55 1.57 -15.41
C LEU A 314 -11.39 0.83 -16.47
N LEU A 315 -10.99 -0.40 -16.82
CA LEU A 315 -11.58 -1.18 -17.91
C LEU A 315 -12.64 -2.17 -17.43
N ASP A 316 -12.55 -2.60 -16.18
CA ASP A 316 -13.48 -3.58 -15.64
C ASP A 316 -14.91 -3.04 -15.60
N GLU A 317 -15.86 -3.95 -15.86
CA GLU A 317 -17.27 -3.60 -15.82
C GLU A 317 -17.65 -3.14 -14.41
N GLY A 318 -18.47 -2.09 -14.33
CA GLY A 318 -18.88 -1.55 -13.04
C GLY A 318 -17.84 -0.69 -12.33
N HIS A 319 -16.67 -0.40 -12.93
CA HIS A 319 -15.66 0.48 -12.32
C HIS A 319 -15.81 1.96 -12.72
N LEU A 320 -15.17 2.38 -13.82
CA LEU A 320 -15.02 3.79 -14.15
C LEU A 320 -16.36 4.47 -14.54
N ALA A 321 -17.18 3.80 -15.34
CA ALA A 321 -18.43 4.37 -15.84
C ALA A 321 -19.41 4.79 -14.72
N PRO A 322 -19.75 3.92 -13.73
CA PRO A 322 -20.61 4.34 -12.61
C PRO A 322 -19.96 5.41 -11.72
N TYR A 323 -18.63 5.35 -11.53
CA TYR A 323 -17.90 6.40 -10.81
C TYR A 323 -18.08 7.77 -11.48
N LEU A 324 -17.77 7.88 -12.78
CA LEU A 324 -17.87 9.14 -13.50
C LEU A 324 -19.29 9.68 -13.53
N LYS A 325 -20.27 8.83 -13.83
CA LYS A 325 -21.69 9.22 -13.83
C LYS A 325 -22.11 9.83 -12.49
N SER A 326 -21.78 9.17 -11.39
CA SER A 326 -22.13 9.67 -10.05
C SER A 326 -21.30 10.88 -9.65
N LEU A 327 -20.05 10.98 -10.09
CA LEU A 327 -19.14 12.09 -9.79
C LEU A 327 -19.61 13.37 -10.45
N TYR A 328 -19.96 13.33 -11.74
CA TYR A 328 -20.46 14.51 -12.47
C TYR A 328 -21.72 15.07 -11.82
N SER A 329 -22.68 14.20 -11.45
CA SER A 329 -23.89 14.62 -10.72
C SER A 329 -23.55 15.28 -9.39
N ALA A 330 -22.64 14.68 -8.61
CA ALA A 330 -22.29 15.19 -7.29
C ALA A 330 -21.45 16.49 -7.34
N LEU A 331 -20.63 16.68 -8.38
CA LEU A 331 -19.89 17.92 -8.61
C LEU A 331 -20.81 19.06 -9.04
N ASP A 332 -21.80 18.80 -9.90
CA ASP A 332 -22.82 19.77 -10.29
C ASP A 332 -23.66 20.22 -9.08
N GLU A 333 -24.12 19.26 -8.26
CA GLU A 333 -24.82 19.55 -7.00
C GLU A 333 -23.96 20.36 -6.00
N ALA A 334 -22.64 20.17 -6.03
CA ALA A 334 -21.68 20.94 -5.23
C ALA A 334 -21.30 22.31 -5.86
N GLY A 335 -21.88 22.64 -7.02
CA GLY A 335 -21.68 23.92 -7.72
C GLY A 335 -20.31 24.08 -8.37
N TYR A 336 -19.67 22.99 -8.77
CA TYR A 336 -18.45 23.04 -9.58
C TYR A 336 -18.79 23.19 -11.07
N GLN A 337 -18.00 24.01 -11.76
CA GLN A 337 -18.00 24.16 -13.20
C GLN A 337 -16.98 23.18 -13.76
N THR A 338 -17.39 21.92 -13.94
CA THR A 338 -16.49 20.87 -14.44
C THR A 338 -16.24 21.01 -15.93
N ALA A 339 -14.97 20.89 -16.32
CA ALA A 339 -14.55 20.92 -17.72
C ALA A 339 -15.23 19.79 -18.53
N PRO A 340 -15.59 20.05 -19.80
CA PRO A 340 -16.37 19.12 -20.61
C PRO A 340 -15.54 17.94 -21.13
N TYR A 341 -14.20 18.02 -21.06
CA TYR A 341 -13.32 16.99 -21.57
C TYR A 341 -12.61 16.24 -20.44
N GLU A 342 -12.69 14.91 -20.41
CA GLU A 342 -11.78 14.11 -19.59
C GLU A 342 -10.38 14.09 -20.22
N LEU A 343 -9.34 14.29 -19.43
CA LEU A 343 -7.96 14.18 -19.91
C LEU A 343 -7.46 12.76 -19.64
N VAL A 344 -7.32 11.94 -20.67
CA VAL A 344 -6.81 10.57 -20.57
C VAL A 344 -5.30 10.58 -20.74
N LEU A 345 -4.58 10.49 -19.63
CA LEU A 345 -3.13 10.48 -19.57
C LEU A 345 -2.59 9.05 -19.50
N ARG A 346 -1.93 8.61 -20.59
CA ARG A 346 -1.21 7.34 -20.65
C ARG A 346 0.06 7.38 -19.80
N ASN A 347 0.32 6.29 -19.08
CA ASN A 347 1.51 6.13 -18.24
C ASN A 347 1.69 7.30 -17.26
N GLY A 348 0.59 7.75 -16.66
CA GLY A 348 0.56 8.90 -15.76
C GLY A 348 0.81 8.52 -14.31
N ARG A 349 1.62 9.31 -13.59
CA ARG A 349 1.70 9.32 -12.13
C ARG A 349 0.87 10.47 -11.58
N VAL A 350 0.50 10.40 -10.30
CA VAL A 350 -0.29 11.43 -9.61
C VAL A 350 0.25 12.85 -9.80
N ARG A 351 1.59 13.03 -9.73
CA ARG A 351 2.24 14.34 -9.93
C ARG A 351 1.95 14.99 -11.29
N ALA A 352 1.67 14.20 -12.32
CA ALA A 352 1.28 14.74 -13.63
C ALA A 352 -0.07 15.46 -13.57
N GLY A 353 -1.00 15.01 -12.72
CA GLY A 353 -2.25 15.71 -12.43
C GLY A 353 -2.00 17.11 -11.86
N TYR A 354 -0.99 17.27 -10.99
CA TYR A 354 -0.61 18.59 -10.46
C TYR A 354 -0.07 19.50 -11.57
N ARG A 355 0.80 18.97 -12.45
CA ARG A 355 1.35 19.73 -13.59
C ARG A 355 0.25 20.18 -14.57
N ILE A 356 -0.75 19.33 -14.79
CA ILE A 356 -1.95 19.67 -15.56
C ILE A 356 -2.69 20.83 -14.88
N GLY A 357 -2.94 20.74 -13.57
CA GLY A 357 -3.61 21.79 -12.80
C GLY A 357 -2.88 23.14 -12.82
N GLU A 358 -1.54 23.13 -12.68
CA GLU A 358 -0.70 24.33 -12.80
C GLU A 358 -0.89 25.02 -14.16
N THR A 359 -0.93 24.22 -15.22
CA THR A 359 -1.10 24.73 -16.59
C THR A 359 -2.50 25.28 -16.83
N LEU A 360 -3.54 24.56 -16.38
CA LEU A 360 -4.94 24.93 -16.61
C LEU A 360 -5.38 26.13 -15.78
N PHE A 361 -4.93 26.23 -14.53
CA PHE A 361 -5.49 27.16 -13.55
C PHE A 361 -4.53 28.28 -13.13
N GLY A 362 -3.22 28.11 -13.31
CA GLY A 362 -2.21 29.10 -12.90
C GLY A 362 -2.29 30.44 -13.66
N GLY A 363 -2.88 30.45 -14.86
CA GLY A 363 -3.08 31.66 -15.67
C GLY A 363 -4.40 32.40 -15.43
N SER A 364 -5.21 31.99 -14.45
CA SER A 364 -6.53 32.59 -14.21
C SER A 364 -6.43 34.06 -13.78
N SER A 365 -7.30 34.91 -14.33
CA SER A 365 -7.46 36.31 -13.92
C SER A 365 -8.11 36.50 -12.54
N THR A 366 -8.56 35.41 -11.91
CA THR A 366 -9.18 35.39 -10.59
C THR A 366 -8.29 34.63 -9.60
N PRO A 367 -7.28 35.28 -8.99
CA PRO A 367 -6.20 34.61 -8.25
C PRO A 367 -6.68 33.83 -7.02
N ASP A 368 -7.79 34.25 -6.41
CA ASP A 368 -8.34 33.62 -5.20
C ASP A 368 -9.42 32.57 -5.50
N LYS A 369 -9.80 32.41 -6.78
CA LYS A 369 -10.72 31.34 -7.20
C LYS A 369 -10.04 29.99 -6.94
N ARG A 370 -10.72 29.12 -6.19
CA ARG A 370 -10.26 27.75 -5.98
C ARG A 370 -10.63 26.89 -7.18
N CYS A 371 -9.62 26.28 -7.79
CA CYS A 371 -9.77 25.35 -8.91
C CYS A 371 -9.16 24.00 -8.51
N GLY A 372 -9.70 22.91 -9.06
CA GLY A 372 -9.30 21.57 -8.67
C GLY A 372 -9.09 20.59 -9.81
N VAL A 373 -8.29 19.56 -9.51
CA VAL A 373 -8.07 18.38 -10.34
C VAL A 373 -8.52 17.15 -9.55
N VAL A 374 -9.37 16.33 -10.16
CA VAL A 374 -9.65 14.96 -9.74
C VAL A 374 -8.88 14.02 -10.67
N HIS A 375 -7.80 13.44 -10.18
CA HIS A 375 -6.99 12.49 -10.93
C HIS A 375 -7.37 11.06 -10.53
N VAL A 376 -8.15 10.40 -11.39
CA VAL A 376 -8.53 8.99 -11.29
C VAL A 376 -7.41 8.15 -11.88
N ILE A 377 -6.83 7.26 -11.09
CA ILE A 377 -5.62 6.53 -11.47
C ILE A 377 -5.60 5.11 -10.91
N GLY A 378 -5.22 4.13 -11.76
CA GLY A 378 -5.11 2.74 -11.35
C GLY A 378 -4.03 2.51 -10.29
N GLU A 379 -4.39 1.83 -9.21
CA GLU A 379 -3.52 1.54 -8.08
C GLU A 379 -2.48 0.45 -8.41
N ARG A 380 -1.53 0.25 -7.49
CA ARG A 380 -0.63 -0.91 -7.56
C ARG A 380 -1.46 -2.19 -7.44
N PRO A 381 -1.36 -3.14 -8.38
CA PRO A 381 -2.08 -4.42 -8.27
C PRO A 381 -1.55 -5.23 -7.08
N GLY A 382 -2.33 -6.19 -6.58
CA GLY A 382 -1.92 -7.09 -5.48
C GLY A 382 -3.06 -7.61 -4.60
N SER A 383 -4.20 -6.90 -4.57
CA SER A 383 -5.38 -7.31 -3.82
C SER A 383 -6.37 -8.16 -4.61
N GLY A 384 -6.26 -8.19 -5.95
CA GLY A 384 -7.22 -8.84 -6.85
C GLY A 384 -8.48 -8.00 -7.12
N HIS A 385 -8.68 -6.87 -6.45
CA HIS A 385 -9.84 -5.98 -6.66
C HIS A 385 -9.77 -5.12 -7.93
N HIS A 386 -8.60 -5.07 -8.57
CA HIS A 386 -8.32 -4.09 -9.62
C HIS A 386 -8.74 -2.66 -9.26
N ALA A 387 -8.33 -2.19 -8.08
CA ALA A 387 -8.76 -0.88 -7.59
C ALA A 387 -8.11 0.29 -8.33
N PHE A 388 -8.85 1.40 -8.42
CA PHE A 388 -8.31 2.73 -8.72
C PHE A 388 -8.52 3.68 -7.54
N SER A 389 -7.77 4.77 -7.56
CA SER A 389 -7.86 5.87 -6.59
C SER A 389 -8.26 7.17 -7.28
N ALA A 390 -8.91 8.06 -6.54
CA ALA A 390 -9.16 9.44 -6.93
C ALA A 390 -8.33 10.39 -6.06
N TYR A 391 -7.31 11.02 -6.65
CA TYR A 391 -6.51 12.05 -6.01
C TYR A 391 -7.13 13.42 -6.26
N LEU A 392 -7.39 14.14 -5.18
CA LEU A 392 -8.15 15.37 -5.14
C LEU A 392 -7.22 16.51 -4.77
N THR A 393 -6.97 17.43 -5.70
CA THR A 393 -6.13 18.60 -5.47
C THR A 393 -6.97 19.84 -5.68
N LEU A 394 -7.11 20.69 -4.66
CA LEU A 394 -7.87 21.93 -4.72
C LEU A 394 -7.03 23.07 -4.17
N ALA A 395 -6.72 24.06 -4.99
CA ALA A 395 -5.89 25.20 -4.60
C ALA A 395 -6.39 26.49 -5.27
N SER A 396 -5.94 27.65 -4.76
CA SER A 396 -6.22 28.93 -5.39
C SER A 396 -5.46 29.04 -6.72
N ALA A 397 -5.99 29.77 -7.70
CA ALA A 397 -5.27 30.04 -8.95
C ALA A 397 -3.87 30.63 -8.71
N ARG A 398 -3.70 31.44 -7.66
CA ARG A 398 -2.40 31.97 -7.22
C ARG A 398 -1.42 30.89 -6.77
N ASP A 399 -1.91 29.86 -6.09
CA ASP A 399 -1.05 28.75 -5.68
C ASP A 399 -0.72 27.86 -6.89
N TRP A 400 -1.69 27.61 -7.76
CA TRP A 400 -1.47 26.93 -9.05
C TRP A 400 -0.45 27.65 -9.94
N SER A 401 -0.34 28.98 -9.87
CA SER A 401 0.64 29.75 -10.66
C SER A 401 2.08 29.59 -10.15
N ARG A 402 2.30 29.04 -8.95
CA ARG A 402 3.62 28.75 -8.39
C ARG A 402 4.04 27.34 -8.79
N LEU A 403 4.67 27.23 -9.95
CA LEU A 403 5.15 25.96 -10.49
C LEU A 403 6.01 25.19 -9.48
N GLY A 404 5.65 23.94 -9.23
CA GLY A 404 6.37 23.04 -8.33
C GLY A 404 5.93 23.11 -6.88
N SER A 405 5.05 24.06 -6.51
CA SER A 405 4.67 24.26 -5.10
C SER A 405 3.60 23.30 -4.59
N ILE A 406 2.81 22.70 -5.50
CA ILE A 406 1.76 21.74 -5.15
C ILE A 406 2.29 20.32 -5.27
N ASP A 407 2.14 19.57 -4.19
CA ASP A 407 2.56 18.18 -4.08
C ASP A 407 1.57 17.34 -3.25
N HIS A 408 1.95 16.12 -2.89
CA HIS A 408 1.13 15.14 -2.18
C HIS A 408 0.58 15.63 -0.83
N ASP A 409 1.31 16.50 -0.11
CA ASP A 409 0.87 17.09 1.16
C ASP A 409 -0.34 18.01 0.98
N ALA A 410 -0.49 18.60 -0.20
CA ALA A 410 -1.61 19.43 -0.60
C ALA A 410 -2.74 18.64 -1.28
N THR A 411 -2.76 17.31 -1.20
CA THR A 411 -3.69 16.43 -1.93
C THR A 411 -4.43 15.49 -0.97
N ARG A 412 -5.71 15.22 -1.25
CA ARG A 412 -6.51 14.21 -0.54
C ARG A 412 -6.77 13.01 -1.45
N VAL A 413 -7.10 11.85 -0.90
CA VAL A 413 -7.33 10.63 -1.70
C VAL A 413 -8.60 9.90 -1.24
N VAL A 414 -9.33 9.37 -2.21
CA VAL A 414 -10.31 8.29 -2.02
C VAL A 414 -9.74 7.07 -2.74
N SER A 415 -9.42 6.00 -2.02
CA SER A 415 -8.72 4.83 -2.55
C SER A 415 -9.52 3.54 -2.41
N GLY A 416 -9.03 2.47 -3.03
CA GLY A 416 -9.66 1.15 -3.00
C GLY A 416 -10.98 1.11 -3.77
N ILE A 417 -11.13 1.93 -4.81
CA ILE A 417 -12.37 2.03 -5.57
C ILE A 417 -12.44 0.87 -6.56
N ALA A 418 -13.42 -0.03 -6.36
CA ALA A 418 -13.67 -1.20 -7.17
C ALA A 418 -15.08 -1.73 -6.92
N ASP A 419 -15.58 -2.57 -7.83
CA ASP A 419 -16.86 -3.28 -7.69
C ASP A 419 -16.94 -4.22 -6.46
N SER A 420 -15.77 -4.63 -5.96
CA SER A 420 -15.59 -5.61 -4.89
C SER A 420 -15.01 -5.02 -3.60
N ALA A 421 -14.77 -3.69 -3.56
CA ALA A 421 -14.24 -2.98 -2.41
C ALA A 421 -15.07 -1.71 -2.10
N LEU A 422 -14.51 -0.50 -2.23
CA LEU A 422 -15.28 0.73 -2.12
C LEU A 422 -16.05 0.96 -3.42
N LEU A 423 -17.37 0.76 -3.38
CA LEU A 423 -18.22 0.85 -4.57
C LEU A 423 -18.07 2.22 -5.27
N PRO A 424 -17.89 2.23 -6.60
CA PRO A 424 -17.70 3.43 -7.41
C PRO A 424 -18.67 4.59 -7.15
N GLU A 425 -19.97 4.33 -7.01
CA GLU A 425 -20.97 5.36 -6.74
C GLU A 425 -20.85 5.95 -5.33
N ILE A 426 -20.43 5.14 -4.35
CA ILE A 426 -20.16 5.61 -3.00
C ILE A 426 -18.89 6.46 -3.01
N ALA A 427 -17.83 5.98 -3.66
CA ALA A 427 -16.57 6.70 -3.79
C ALA A 427 -16.76 8.08 -4.44
N ALA A 428 -17.55 8.15 -5.52
CA ALA A 428 -17.83 9.40 -6.22
C ALA A 428 -18.49 10.46 -5.33
N ARG A 429 -19.45 10.05 -4.47
CA ARG A 429 -20.10 10.94 -3.50
C ARG A 429 -19.13 11.40 -2.42
N GLU A 430 -18.27 10.52 -1.92
CA GLU A 430 -17.25 10.90 -0.94
C GLU A 430 -16.20 11.85 -1.55
N THR A 431 -15.81 11.65 -2.81
CA THR A 431 -14.96 12.58 -3.57
C THR A 431 -15.55 14.00 -3.59
N ALA A 432 -16.81 14.14 -4.02
CA ALA A 432 -17.47 15.45 -4.09
C ALA A 432 -17.65 16.08 -2.70
N LYS A 433 -17.97 15.27 -1.68
CA LYS A 433 -18.11 15.71 -0.29
C LYS A 433 -16.80 16.25 0.27
N ILE A 434 -15.67 15.60 0.00
CA ILE A 434 -14.34 16.06 0.40
C ILE A 434 -14.02 17.41 -0.27
N LEU A 435 -14.24 17.51 -1.58
CA LEU A 435 -14.01 18.74 -2.34
C LEU A 435 -14.87 19.89 -1.81
N ARG A 436 -16.16 19.65 -1.55
CA ARG A 436 -17.08 20.64 -0.97
C ARG A 436 -16.60 21.16 0.38
N HIS A 437 -16.21 20.25 1.28
CA HIS A 437 -15.70 20.63 2.60
C HIS A 437 -14.39 21.42 2.54
N TRP A 438 -13.59 21.22 1.48
CA TRP A 438 -12.34 21.94 1.29
C TRP A 438 -12.51 23.28 0.56
N ARG A 439 -13.67 23.49 -0.09
CA ARG A 439 -14.04 24.77 -0.72
C ARG A 439 -14.60 25.76 0.30
N SER A 440 -15.36 25.28 1.29
CA SER A 440 -15.81 26.05 2.46
C SER A 440 -14.65 26.37 3.40
#